data_AF-A0A5R1NZG3-F1
#
_entry.id   AF-A0A5R1NZG3-F1
#
_cell.length_a   1.000
_cell.length_b   1.000
_cell.length_c   1.000
_cell.angle_alpha   90.00
_cell.angle_beta   90.00
_cell.angle_gamma   90.00
#
_symmetry.space_group_name_H-M   'P 1'
#
loop_
_entity.id
_entity.type
_entity.pdbx_description
1 polymer ?
#
loop_
_entity_poly.entity_id
_entity_poly.type
_entity_poly.pdbx_seq_one_letter_code
_entity_poly.pdbx_strand_id
1 'polypeptide(L)'
;MTATILARAARAASGLSQSELSRRSGIAGSSLSLIENGKRDPTVSTLEALLNNTQHILVTIPTLRADAARIADQISAALADASTSDAAPVNTALANTSLANTAFGSVEVANTAHAFRRFIQLADNLAAEAGATRVGLTLTEPAPTGSAHWDAAIAALCEYRLNADALPVPEWITAQVGNPDEPWQPKTTRYNILADQAEVPPEFLRRGILIEAATLVSI
;
A
#
# COMPACT_ATOMS: atom_id res chain seq x y z
N MET A 1 10.26 -6.95 6.58
CA MET A 1 8.91 -7.37 6.17
C MET A 1 8.37 -8.40 7.16
N THR A 2 7.07 -8.46 7.47
CA THR A 2 6.51 -9.47 8.39
C THR A 2 5.95 -10.67 7.62
N ALA A 3 5.89 -11.85 8.25
CA ALA A 3 5.38 -13.07 7.61
C ALA A 3 3.92 -12.94 7.17
N THR A 4 3.11 -12.21 7.93
CA THR A 4 1.71 -11.87 7.61
C THR A 4 1.59 -11.13 6.27
N ILE A 5 2.43 -10.11 6.05
CA ILE A 5 2.42 -9.30 4.83
C ILE A 5 2.83 -10.15 3.63
N LEU A 6 3.89 -10.96 3.78
CA LEU A 6 4.35 -11.88 2.73
C LEU A 6 3.26 -12.87 2.31
N ALA A 7 2.61 -13.53 3.27
CA ALA A 7 1.54 -14.48 2.98
C ALA A 7 0.36 -13.80 2.27
N ARG A 8 -0.07 -12.63 2.75
CA ARG A 8 -1.19 -11.87 2.17
C ARG A 8 -0.87 -11.37 0.76
N ALA A 9 0.30 -10.78 0.57
CA ALA A 9 0.77 -10.24 -0.70
C ALA A 9 0.89 -11.34 -1.76
N ALA A 10 1.61 -12.43 -1.43
CA ALA A 10 1.80 -13.56 -2.35
C ALA A 10 0.46 -14.21 -2.74
N ARG A 11 -0.49 -14.32 -1.80
CA ARG A 11 -1.84 -14.81 -2.08
C ARG A 11 -2.60 -13.88 -3.03
N ALA A 12 -2.57 -12.58 -2.76
CA ALA A 12 -3.27 -11.57 -3.57
C ALA A 12 -2.72 -11.52 -5.00
N ALA A 13 -1.40 -11.46 -5.16
CA ALA A 13 -0.72 -11.48 -6.47
C ALA A 13 -1.02 -12.76 -7.27
N SER A 14 -1.23 -13.89 -6.59
CA SER A 14 -1.62 -15.15 -7.23
C SER A 14 -3.11 -15.27 -7.55
N GLY A 15 -3.93 -14.26 -7.23
CA GLY A 15 -5.38 -14.28 -7.42
C GLY A 15 -6.12 -15.33 -6.59
N LEU A 16 -5.52 -15.85 -5.51
CA LEU A 16 -6.11 -16.93 -4.71
C LEU A 16 -6.96 -16.37 -3.57
N SER A 17 -8.10 -17.02 -3.30
CA SER A 17 -8.84 -16.78 -2.04
C SER A 17 -8.14 -17.45 -0.85
N GLN A 18 -8.47 -17.05 0.38
CA GLN A 18 -7.95 -17.71 1.58
C GLN A 18 -8.33 -19.20 1.62
N SER A 19 -9.56 -19.55 1.24
CA SER A 19 -10.01 -20.94 1.18
C SER A 19 -9.26 -21.76 0.13
N GLU A 20 -8.91 -21.15 -1.00
CA GLU A 20 -8.11 -21.78 -2.05
C GLU A 20 -6.68 -22.08 -1.57
N LEU A 21 -6.01 -21.07 -1.00
CA LEU A 21 -4.64 -21.24 -0.48
C LEU A 21 -4.59 -22.24 0.68
N SER A 22 -5.58 -22.20 1.57
CA SER A 22 -5.74 -23.18 2.65
C SER A 22 -5.82 -24.61 2.10
N ARG A 23 -6.66 -24.83 1.08
CA ARG A 23 -6.82 -26.15 0.45
C ARG A 23 -5.52 -26.62 -0.21
N ARG A 24 -4.81 -25.74 -0.92
CA ARG A 24 -3.56 -26.07 -1.63
C ARG A 24 -2.40 -26.36 -0.68
N SER A 25 -2.25 -25.53 0.35
CA SER A 25 -1.14 -25.63 1.31
C SER A 25 -1.35 -26.69 2.39
N GLY A 26 -2.57 -27.20 2.57
CA GLY A 26 -2.93 -28.08 3.69
C GLY A 26 -2.98 -27.36 5.05
N ILE A 27 -2.82 -26.03 5.08
CA ILE A 27 -2.95 -25.22 6.28
C ILE A 27 -4.42 -24.92 6.53
N ALA A 28 -4.91 -25.16 7.75
CA ALA A 28 -6.29 -24.89 8.13
C ALA A 28 -6.69 -23.43 7.85
N GLY A 29 -7.85 -23.20 7.25
CA GLY A 29 -8.31 -21.87 6.85
C GLY A 29 -8.43 -20.88 8.02
N SER A 30 -8.81 -21.37 9.21
CA SER A 30 -8.80 -20.59 10.44
C SER A 30 -7.38 -20.15 10.84
N SER A 31 -6.38 -21.02 10.67
CA SER A 31 -4.98 -20.69 10.93
C SER A 31 -4.44 -19.68 9.93
N LEU A 32 -4.74 -19.86 8.63
CA LEU A 32 -4.35 -18.90 7.59
C LEU A 32 -4.96 -17.53 7.85
N SER A 33 -6.25 -17.48 8.21
CA SER A 33 -6.92 -16.23 8.56
C SER A 33 -6.26 -15.54 9.75
N LEU A 34 -5.92 -16.27 10.82
CA LEU A 34 -5.21 -15.70 11.98
C LEU A 34 -3.82 -15.16 11.57
N ILE A 35 -3.09 -15.88 10.71
CA ILE A 35 -1.78 -15.45 10.19
C ILE A 35 -1.92 -14.17 9.38
N GLU A 36 -2.83 -14.13 8.41
CA GLU A 36 -3.04 -12.97 7.54
C GLU A 36 -3.57 -11.75 8.29
N ASN A 37 -4.21 -11.93 9.45
CA ASN A 37 -4.68 -10.85 10.31
C ASN A 37 -3.68 -10.49 11.43
N GLY A 38 -2.46 -11.05 11.42
CA GLY A 38 -1.44 -10.78 12.44
C GLY A 38 -1.78 -11.29 13.84
N LYS A 39 -2.79 -12.16 13.96
CA LYS A 39 -3.21 -12.79 15.22
C LYS A 39 -2.43 -14.06 15.54
N ARG A 40 -1.60 -14.53 14.60
CA ARG A 40 -0.74 -15.71 14.77
C ARG A 40 0.53 -15.56 13.94
N ASP A 41 1.68 -15.74 14.59
CA ASP A 41 2.94 -15.84 13.88
C ASP A 41 3.13 -17.25 13.30
N PRO A 42 3.37 -17.40 11.98
CA PRO A 42 3.69 -18.68 11.37
C PRO A 42 5.14 -19.09 11.67
N THR A 43 5.40 -20.40 11.73
CA THR A 43 6.78 -20.89 11.60
C THR A 43 7.32 -20.59 10.21
N VAL A 44 8.65 -20.59 10.04
CA VAL A 44 9.28 -20.48 8.70
C VAL A 44 8.74 -21.56 7.76
N SER A 45 8.63 -22.81 8.22
CA SER A 45 8.07 -23.92 7.43
C SER A 45 6.60 -23.70 7.02
N THR A 46 5.79 -23.07 7.88
CA THR A 46 4.41 -22.72 7.55
C THR A 46 4.38 -21.63 6.50
N LEU A 47 5.22 -20.60 6.65
CA LEU A 47 5.33 -19.51 5.66
C LEU A 47 5.80 -20.05 4.31
N GLU A 48 6.84 -20.87 4.28
CA GLU A 48 7.34 -21.52 3.05
C GLU A 48 6.27 -22.39 2.40
N ALA A 49 5.49 -23.15 3.17
CA ALA A 49 4.39 -23.95 2.64
C ALA A 49 3.32 -23.06 1.97
N LEU A 50 3.00 -21.90 2.55
CA LEU A 50 2.08 -20.94 1.93
C LEU A 50 2.68 -20.34 0.65
N LEU A 51 3.93 -19.89 0.69
CA LEU A 51 4.61 -19.24 -0.44
C LEU A 51 4.84 -20.18 -1.63
N ASN A 52 5.22 -21.44 -1.39
CA ASN A 52 5.41 -22.41 -2.46
C ASN A 52 4.10 -22.68 -3.23
N ASN A 53 2.95 -22.63 -2.53
CA ASN A 53 1.63 -22.78 -3.13
C ASN A 53 1.12 -21.52 -3.84
N THR A 54 1.85 -20.41 -3.71
CA THR A 54 1.64 -19.18 -4.50
C THR A 54 2.75 -18.97 -5.53
N GLN A 55 3.67 -19.93 -5.74
CA GLN A 55 4.83 -19.77 -6.63
C GLN A 55 5.80 -18.65 -6.21
N HIS A 56 5.92 -18.43 -4.91
CA HIS A 56 6.86 -17.49 -4.31
C HIS A 56 7.93 -18.24 -3.51
N ILE A 57 9.14 -17.68 -3.47
CA ILE A 57 10.23 -18.15 -2.60
C ILE A 57 10.64 -17.03 -1.64
N LEU A 58 11.22 -17.41 -0.50
CA LEU A 58 11.77 -16.45 0.45
C LEU A 58 13.21 -16.10 0.05
N VAL A 59 13.49 -14.80 -0.05
CA VAL A 59 14.84 -14.27 -0.31
C VAL A 59 15.17 -13.18 0.69
N THR A 60 16.47 -12.95 0.91
CA THR A 60 16.96 -11.82 1.70
C THR A 60 17.46 -10.70 0.80
N ILE A 61 17.29 -9.46 1.25
CA ILE A 61 17.80 -8.25 0.61
C ILE A 61 18.62 -7.52 1.68
N PRO A 62 19.82 -6.98 1.37
CA PRO A 62 20.75 -6.45 2.37
C PRO A 62 20.36 -5.03 2.84
N THR A 63 19.12 -4.84 3.30
CA THR A 63 18.63 -3.58 3.89
C THR A 63 17.59 -3.86 4.97
N LEU A 64 17.45 -2.90 5.90
CA LEU A 64 16.40 -2.91 6.93
C LEU A 64 15.21 -2.01 6.55
N ARG A 65 15.27 -1.34 5.40
CA ARG A 65 14.23 -0.43 4.94
C ARG A 65 12.97 -1.20 4.55
N ALA A 66 11.83 -0.54 4.71
CA ALA A 66 10.55 -1.13 4.32
C ALA A 66 10.40 -1.08 2.80
N ASP A 67 9.93 -2.18 2.24
CA ASP A 67 9.61 -2.36 0.82
C ASP A 67 8.19 -1.89 0.51
N ALA A 68 7.82 -1.92 -0.77
CA ALA A 68 6.51 -1.51 -1.26
C ALA A 68 5.37 -2.28 -0.58
N ALA A 69 5.49 -3.59 -0.40
CA ALA A 69 4.43 -4.40 0.21
C ALA A 69 4.21 -4.06 1.68
N ARG A 70 5.28 -3.79 2.44
CA ARG A 70 5.16 -3.33 3.83
C ARG A 70 4.56 -1.93 3.93
N ILE A 71 4.93 -1.00 3.06
CA ILE A 71 4.37 0.35 3.10
C ILE A 71 2.90 0.34 2.70
N ALA A 72 2.50 -0.45 1.71
CA ALA A 72 1.10 -0.62 1.33
C ALA A 72 0.26 -1.14 2.49
N ASP A 73 0.72 -2.15 3.23
CA ASP A 73 0.02 -2.63 4.42
C ASP A 73 -0.15 -1.54 5.49
N GLN A 74 0.87 -0.69 5.69
CA GLN A 74 0.78 0.45 6.61
C GLN A 74 -0.17 1.55 6.11
N ILE A 75 -0.25 1.78 4.80
CA ILE A 75 -1.23 2.68 4.20
C ILE A 75 -2.63 2.11 4.40
N SER A 76 -2.83 0.82 4.12
CA SER A 76 -4.10 0.13 4.33
C SER A 76 -4.59 0.24 5.77
N ALA A 77 -3.71 0.01 6.74
CA ALA A 77 -4.04 0.17 8.16
C ALA A 77 -4.47 1.60 8.50
N ALA A 78 -3.75 2.61 7.98
CA ALA A 78 -4.11 4.02 8.19
C ALA A 78 -5.47 4.40 7.58
N LEU A 79 -5.89 3.73 6.50
CA LEU A 79 -7.19 3.94 5.86
C LEU A 79 -8.31 3.17 6.56
N ALA A 80 -8.04 1.97 7.08
CA ALA A 80 -9.02 1.13 7.76
C ALA A 80 -9.51 1.72 9.10
N ASP A 81 -8.65 2.46 9.81
CA ASP A 81 -9.01 3.20 11.03
C ASP A 81 -10.14 4.23 10.78
N ALA A 82 -10.43 4.59 9.52
CA ALA A 82 -11.57 5.44 9.14
C ALA A 82 -12.93 4.72 9.26
N SER A 83 -12.96 3.40 9.03
CA SER A 83 -14.22 2.63 8.90
C SER A 83 -14.79 2.20 10.24
N THR A 84 -13.98 2.16 11.30
CA THR A 84 -14.40 1.74 12.65
C THR A 84 -14.99 2.87 13.50
N SER A 85 -14.79 4.14 13.13
CA SER A 85 -15.44 5.28 13.82
C SER A 85 -16.91 5.48 13.43
N ASP A 86 -17.40 4.78 12.41
CA ASP A 86 -18.81 4.81 11.95
C ASP A 86 -19.73 3.80 12.66
N ALA A 87 -19.17 2.88 13.47
CA ALA A 87 -19.92 1.77 14.08
C ALA A 87 -20.19 1.93 15.59
N ALA A 88 -20.28 3.16 16.12
CA ALA A 88 -20.82 3.38 17.46
C ALA A 88 -22.35 3.28 17.44
N PRO A 89 -23.01 2.52 18.35
CA PRO A 89 -24.45 2.44 18.37
C PRO A 89 -25.05 3.81 18.69
N VAL A 90 -25.81 4.34 17.74
CA VAL A 90 -26.63 5.55 17.90
C VAL A 90 -27.66 5.28 18.99
N ASN A 91 -27.37 5.73 20.21
CA ASN A 91 -28.40 5.92 21.21
C ASN A 91 -28.87 7.37 21.12
N THR A 92 -30.10 7.52 20.70
CA THR A 92 -30.86 8.75 20.44
C THR A 92 -30.80 9.75 21.59
N ALA A 93 -30.23 10.94 21.34
CA ALA A 93 -30.77 12.25 21.75
C ALA A 93 -29.93 13.41 21.15
N LEU A 94 -30.59 14.27 20.36
CA LEU A 94 -30.13 15.60 19.89
C LEU A 94 -29.02 15.61 18.81
N ALA A 95 -29.39 15.24 17.57
CA ALA A 95 -28.56 15.42 16.39
C ALA A 95 -28.62 16.88 15.88
N ASN A 96 -27.52 17.63 16.06
CA ASN A 96 -27.23 18.82 15.27
C ASN A 96 -26.46 18.39 14.00
N THR A 97 -27.13 18.42 12.86
CA THR A 97 -26.68 17.90 11.54
C THR A 97 -25.43 18.60 10.96
N SER A 98 -24.94 19.67 11.58
CA SER A 98 -23.75 20.44 11.16
C SER A 98 -22.43 19.92 11.78
N LEU A 99 -22.46 19.32 12.97
CA LEU A 99 -21.25 18.84 13.65
C LEU A 99 -20.74 17.52 13.07
N ALA A 100 -21.66 16.63 12.63
CA ALA A 100 -21.30 15.35 12.03
C ALA A 100 -20.47 15.56 10.74
N ASN A 101 -20.93 16.41 9.82
CA ASN A 101 -20.24 16.64 8.54
C ASN A 101 -18.83 17.24 8.71
N THR A 102 -18.63 18.06 9.76
CA THR A 102 -17.33 18.69 10.05
C THR A 102 -16.35 17.70 10.69
N ALA A 103 -16.85 16.75 11.48
CA ALA A 103 -16.04 15.69 12.08
C ALA A 103 -15.59 14.67 11.03
N PHE A 104 -16.50 14.22 10.14
CA PHE A 104 -16.18 13.27 9.06
C PHE A 104 -15.05 13.75 8.16
N GLY A 105 -15.14 14.99 7.65
CA GLY A 105 -14.08 15.56 6.81
C GLY A 105 -12.74 15.73 7.54
N SER A 106 -12.74 15.85 8.87
CA SER A 106 -11.49 15.96 9.65
C SER A 106 -10.78 14.62 9.85
N VAL A 107 -11.53 13.52 9.99
CA VAL A 107 -10.99 12.17 10.13
C VAL A 107 -10.43 11.67 8.81
N GLU A 108 -11.14 11.86 7.70
CA GLU A 108 -10.66 11.46 6.37
C GLU A 108 -9.36 12.17 5.99
N VAL A 109 -9.26 13.47 6.28
CA VAL A 109 -8.03 14.26 6.07
C VAL A 109 -6.88 13.76 6.95
N ALA A 110 -7.14 13.45 8.22
CA ALA A 110 -6.12 12.89 9.11
C ALA A 110 -5.61 11.54 8.60
N ASN A 111 -6.49 10.62 8.24
CA ASN A 111 -6.12 9.29 7.74
C ASN A 111 -5.36 9.38 6.42
N THR A 112 -5.79 10.26 5.52
CA THR A 112 -5.07 10.57 4.29
C THR A 112 -3.67 11.12 4.58
N ALA A 113 -3.51 12.00 5.57
CA ALA A 113 -2.21 12.50 5.98
C ALA A 113 -1.31 11.40 6.59
N HIS A 114 -1.89 10.45 7.35
CA HIS A 114 -1.17 9.29 7.86
C HIS A 114 -0.70 8.35 6.74
N ALA A 115 -1.58 8.02 5.79
CA ALA A 115 -1.26 7.25 4.60
C ALA A 115 -0.18 7.95 3.76
N PHE A 116 -0.32 9.26 3.54
CA PHE A 116 0.66 10.05 2.79
C PHE A 116 2.04 10.05 3.45
N ARG A 117 2.11 10.15 4.79
CA ARG A 117 3.40 10.03 5.49
C ARG A 117 4.07 8.68 5.24
N ARG A 118 3.30 7.59 5.18
CA ARG A 118 3.85 6.24 4.87
C ARG A 118 4.29 6.16 3.41
N PHE A 119 3.55 6.77 2.50
CA PHE A 119 3.95 6.91 1.11
C PHE A 119 5.27 7.69 0.94
N ILE A 120 5.44 8.83 1.60
CA ILE A 120 6.72 9.57 1.60
C ILE A 120 7.85 8.72 2.18
N GLN A 121 7.60 7.95 3.24
CA GLN A 121 8.60 7.01 3.76
C GLN A 121 9.06 5.97 2.73
N LEU A 122 8.19 5.50 1.82
CA LEU A 122 8.60 4.65 0.71
C LEU A 122 9.51 5.39 -0.27
N ALA A 123 9.19 6.66 -0.57
CA ALA A 123 9.98 7.48 -1.48
C ALA A 123 11.41 7.64 -0.94
N ASP A 124 11.55 7.88 0.36
CA ASP A 124 12.84 7.98 1.05
C ASP A 124 13.56 6.63 1.10
N ASN A 125 12.83 5.55 1.36
CA ASN A 125 13.42 4.21 1.41
C ASN A 125 14.01 3.80 0.06
N LEU A 126 13.29 4.07 -1.04
CA LEU A 126 13.77 3.79 -2.39
C LEU A 126 14.92 4.71 -2.79
N ALA A 127 14.87 6.00 -2.43
CA ALA A 127 15.93 6.95 -2.71
C ALA A 127 17.24 6.61 -1.99
N ALA A 128 17.15 6.04 -0.79
CA ALA A 128 18.32 5.70 0.03
C ALA A 128 19.01 4.39 -0.38
N GLU A 129 18.41 3.60 -1.28
CA GLU A 129 19.00 2.38 -1.83
C GLU A 129 19.33 2.55 -3.31
N ALA A 130 20.19 1.69 -3.85
CA ALA A 130 20.58 1.72 -5.26
C ALA A 130 20.68 0.30 -5.86
N GLY A 131 20.72 0.22 -7.19
CA GLY A 131 20.93 -1.03 -7.92
C GLY A 131 19.95 -2.14 -7.53
N ALA A 132 20.46 -3.36 -7.39
CA ALA A 132 19.65 -4.54 -7.05
C ALA A 132 18.92 -4.42 -5.71
N THR A 133 19.45 -3.69 -4.73
CA THR A 133 18.78 -3.48 -3.44
C THR A 133 17.52 -2.64 -3.61
N ARG A 134 17.56 -1.58 -4.44
CA ARG A 134 16.36 -0.77 -4.75
C ARG A 134 15.32 -1.60 -5.49
N VAL A 135 15.73 -2.38 -6.50
CA VAL A 135 14.83 -3.32 -7.19
C VAL A 135 14.19 -4.28 -6.19
N GLY A 136 14.99 -4.83 -5.27
CA GLY A 136 14.53 -5.72 -4.21
C GLY A 136 13.37 -5.15 -3.39
N LEU A 137 13.39 -3.85 -3.07
CA LEU A 137 12.31 -3.17 -2.34
C LEU A 137 10.99 -3.05 -3.13
N THR A 138 10.97 -3.46 -4.40
CA THR A 138 9.80 -3.38 -5.30
C THR A 138 9.38 -4.73 -5.87
N LEU A 139 10.10 -5.82 -5.57
CA LEU A 139 9.83 -7.14 -6.17
C LEU A 139 8.48 -7.73 -5.72
N THR A 140 8.12 -7.54 -4.46
CA THR A 140 6.85 -8.06 -3.91
C THR A 140 5.72 -7.14 -4.33
N GLU A 141 4.81 -7.64 -5.16
CA GLU A 141 3.54 -6.96 -5.43
C GLU A 141 2.77 -6.79 -4.11
N PRO A 142 2.40 -5.56 -3.73
CA PRO A 142 1.66 -5.32 -2.52
C PRO A 142 0.25 -5.93 -2.55
N ALA A 143 -0.27 -6.36 -1.40
CA ALA A 143 -1.71 -6.56 -1.27
C ALA A 143 -2.44 -5.20 -1.43
N PRO A 144 -3.67 -5.17 -1.97
CA PRO A 144 -4.41 -3.93 -2.17
C PRO A 144 -4.54 -3.14 -0.87
N THR A 145 -4.30 -1.83 -0.95
CA THR A 145 -4.43 -0.93 0.21
C THR A 145 -5.89 -0.72 0.62
N GLY A 146 -6.83 -1.03 -0.27
CA GLY A 146 -8.24 -0.64 -0.17
C GLY A 146 -8.56 0.67 -0.90
N SER A 147 -7.56 1.30 -1.53
CA SER A 147 -7.73 2.50 -2.35
C SER A 147 -6.94 2.38 -3.65
N ALA A 148 -7.64 2.33 -4.78
CA ALA A 148 -7.03 2.23 -6.10
C ALA A 148 -6.06 3.38 -6.40
N HIS A 149 -6.32 4.58 -5.87
CA HIS A 149 -5.42 5.72 -6.00
C HIS A 149 -4.10 5.50 -5.26
N TRP A 150 -4.12 4.95 -4.05
CA TRP A 150 -2.90 4.63 -3.31
C TRP A 150 -2.13 3.48 -3.96
N ASP A 151 -2.82 2.46 -4.45
CA ASP A 151 -2.19 1.35 -5.17
C ASP A 151 -1.48 1.86 -6.45
N ALA A 152 -2.14 2.75 -7.20
CA ALA A 152 -1.56 3.41 -8.36
C ALA A 152 -0.40 4.36 -8.01
N ALA A 153 -0.50 5.11 -6.91
CA ALA A 153 0.58 5.99 -6.43
C ALA A 153 1.83 5.20 -6.02
N ILE A 154 1.67 4.06 -5.34
CA ILE A 154 2.78 3.17 -4.97
C ILE A 154 3.48 2.64 -6.21
N ALA A 155 2.73 2.17 -7.21
CA ALA A 155 3.29 1.72 -8.48
C ALA A 155 4.03 2.86 -9.21
N ALA A 156 3.42 4.05 -9.30
CA ALA A 156 4.03 5.24 -9.90
C ALA A 156 5.37 5.60 -9.23
N LEU A 157 5.41 5.58 -7.90
CA LEU A 157 6.61 5.88 -7.13
C LEU A 157 7.72 4.85 -7.35
N CYS A 158 7.37 3.56 -7.38
CA CYS A 158 8.33 2.50 -7.67
C CYS A 158 8.89 2.67 -9.08
N GLU A 159 8.03 2.88 -10.09
CA GLU A 159 8.47 3.12 -11.46
C GLU A 159 9.39 4.35 -11.57
N TYR A 160 8.99 5.48 -10.97
CA TYR A 160 9.76 6.73 -10.98
C TYR A 160 11.17 6.52 -10.41
N ARG A 161 11.30 5.82 -9.28
CA ARG A 161 12.59 5.57 -8.63
C ARG A 161 13.44 4.53 -9.35
N LEU A 162 12.84 3.56 -10.04
CA LEU A 162 13.58 2.59 -10.83
C LEU A 162 14.06 3.20 -12.15
N ASN A 163 13.21 3.98 -12.82
CA ASN A 163 13.55 4.68 -14.07
C ASN A 163 14.67 5.71 -13.88
N ALA A 164 14.72 6.39 -12.73
CA ALA A 164 15.78 7.37 -12.43
C ALA A 164 17.20 6.81 -12.60
N ASP A 165 17.40 5.51 -12.33
CA ASP A 165 18.69 4.81 -12.47
C ASP A 165 18.66 3.74 -13.57
N ALA A 166 17.67 3.78 -14.48
CA ALA A 166 17.46 2.80 -15.56
C ALA A 166 17.44 1.33 -15.07
N LEU A 167 16.83 1.10 -13.91
CA LEU A 167 16.70 -0.23 -13.29
C LEU A 167 15.50 -0.99 -13.87
N PRO A 168 15.52 -2.33 -13.85
CA PRO A 168 14.39 -3.13 -14.31
C PRO A 168 13.13 -2.86 -13.48
N VAL A 169 12.00 -2.69 -14.16
CA VAL A 169 10.69 -2.45 -13.55
C VAL A 169 9.88 -3.75 -13.51
N PRO A 170 9.50 -4.25 -12.32
CA PRO A 170 8.59 -5.39 -12.18
C PRO A 170 7.27 -5.23 -12.95
N GLU A 171 6.74 -6.34 -13.49
CA GLU A 171 5.53 -6.34 -14.32
C GLU A 171 4.30 -5.77 -13.60
N TRP A 172 4.12 -6.10 -12.31
CA TRP A 172 2.98 -5.61 -11.51
C TRP A 172 2.91 -4.09 -11.45
N ILE A 173 4.07 -3.39 -11.49
CA ILE A 173 4.13 -1.92 -11.49
C ILE A 173 3.57 -1.39 -12.81
N THR A 174 4.00 -1.96 -13.93
CA THR A 174 3.53 -1.54 -15.26
C THR A 174 2.08 -1.93 -15.54
N ALA A 175 1.61 -3.03 -14.94
CA ALA A 175 0.22 -3.48 -15.04
C ALA A 175 -0.75 -2.59 -14.26
N GLN A 176 -0.27 -1.88 -13.23
CA GLN A 176 -1.07 -0.95 -12.44
C GLN A 176 -1.32 0.36 -13.20
N VAL A 177 -2.36 0.41 -14.03
CA VAL A 177 -2.65 1.54 -14.94
C VAL A 177 -3.28 2.78 -14.29
N GLY A 178 -3.92 2.65 -13.11
CA GLY A 178 -4.64 3.77 -12.49
C GLY A 178 -5.84 4.25 -13.31
N ASN A 179 -6.23 5.51 -13.14
CA ASN A 179 -7.33 6.14 -13.90
C ASN A 179 -6.91 7.57 -14.34
N PRO A 180 -6.35 7.76 -15.54
CA PRO A 180 -5.90 9.09 -16.00
C PRO A 180 -7.03 10.09 -16.21
N ASP A 181 -8.26 9.62 -16.43
CA ASP A 181 -9.44 10.47 -16.63
C ASP A 181 -10.02 11.00 -15.31
N GLU A 182 -9.51 10.51 -14.17
CA GLU A 182 -9.90 10.93 -12.83
C GLU A 182 -8.67 11.35 -12.01
N PRO A 183 -8.11 12.55 -12.25
CA PRO A 183 -6.93 13.02 -11.55
C PRO A 183 -7.15 13.10 -10.04
N TRP A 184 -6.22 12.53 -9.28
CA TRP A 184 -6.30 12.42 -7.85
C TRP A 184 -5.06 12.98 -7.16
N GLN A 185 -5.29 13.76 -6.12
CA GLN A 185 -4.25 14.24 -5.20
C GLN A 185 -4.63 13.90 -3.75
N PRO A 186 -3.67 13.46 -2.91
CA PRO A 186 -3.93 13.19 -1.52
C PRO A 186 -4.32 14.49 -0.78
N LYS A 187 -5.50 14.51 -0.16
CA LYS A 187 -5.99 15.64 0.64
C LYS A 187 -5.47 15.55 2.08
N THR A 188 -4.26 16.06 2.31
CA THR A 188 -3.59 16.01 3.63
C THR A 188 -3.95 17.17 4.56
N THR A 189 -4.57 18.22 4.02
CA THR A 189 -5.07 19.39 4.74
C THR A 189 -6.41 19.83 4.16
N ARG A 190 -7.16 20.64 4.92
CA ARG A 190 -8.44 21.24 4.46
C ARG A 190 -8.26 22.23 3.32
N TYR A 191 -7.07 22.82 3.22
CA TYR A 191 -6.71 23.77 2.16
C TYR A 191 -5.71 23.09 1.23
N ASN A 192 -6.22 22.34 0.25
CA ASN A 192 -5.34 21.68 -0.70
C ASN A 192 -5.11 22.61 -1.90
N ILE A 193 -3.85 22.97 -2.15
CA ILE A 193 -3.46 23.65 -3.38
C ILE A 193 -3.44 22.59 -4.47
N LEU A 194 -3.96 22.90 -5.66
CA LEU A 194 -3.91 21.99 -6.79
C LEU A 194 -2.46 21.84 -7.24
N ALA A 195 -2.01 20.60 -7.41
CA ALA A 195 -0.69 20.33 -7.96
C ALA A 195 -0.57 20.89 -9.39
N ASP A 196 0.59 21.45 -9.71
CA ASP A 196 0.92 21.81 -11.08
C ASP A 196 1.26 20.54 -11.86
N GLN A 197 0.45 20.19 -12.86
CA GLN A 197 0.67 19.00 -13.67
C GLN A 197 2.02 19.00 -14.40
N ALA A 198 2.61 20.19 -14.67
CA ALA A 198 3.94 20.29 -15.28
C ALA A 198 5.06 19.80 -14.34
N GLU A 199 4.83 19.85 -13.03
CA GLU A 199 5.78 19.45 -11.99
C GLU A 199 5.57 17.99 -11.52
N VAL A 200 4.55 17.29 -12.04
CA VAL A 200 4.26 15.90 -11.72
C VAL A 200 5.04 14.95 -12.64
N PRO A 201 5.77 13.96 -12.11
CA PRO A 201 6.50 13.00 -12.96
C PRO A 201 5.57 12.21 -13.90
N PRO A 202 6.04 11.82 -15.10
CA PRO A 202 5.21 11.15 -16.10
C PRO A 202 4.68 9.77 -15.64
N GLU A 203 5.38 9.08 -14.74
CA GLU A 203 4.93 7.83 -14.11
C GLU A 203 3.65 8.02 -13.28
N PHE A 204 3.51 9.19 -12.65
CA PHE A 204 2.36 9.56 -11.84
C PHE A 204 1.22 10.06 -12.73
N LEU A 205 1.52 10.96 -13.68
CA LEU A 205 0.52 11.52 -14.62
C LEU A 205 -0.21 10.44 -15.41
N ARG A 206 0.52 9.44 -15.94
CA ARG A 206 -0.08 8.33 -16.70
C ARG A 206 -1.14 7.54 -15.92
N ARG A 207 -1.09 7.60 -14.58
CA ARG A 207 -2.01 6.90 -13.66
C ARG A 207 -3.08 7.82 -13.06
N GLY A 208 -3.11 9.09 -13.48
CA GLY A 208 -3.98 10.10 -12.88
C GLY A 208 -3.58 10.49 -11.46
N ILE A 209 -2.31 10.31 -11.06
CA ILE A 209 -1.83 10.67 -9.73
C ILE A 209 -1.13 12.02 -9.82
N LEU A 210 -1.55 12.96 -8.98
CA LEU A 210 -1.04 14.32 -8.93
C LEU A 210 -0.20 14.52 -7.66
N ILE A 211 1.07 14.12 -7.73
CA ILE A 211 2.08 14.33 -6.69
C ILE A 211 3.33 14.89 -7.37
N GLU A 212 3.69 16.13 -7.04
CA GLU A 212 4.82 16.83 -7.65
C GLU A 212 6.16 16.21 -7.27
N ALA A 213 7.14 16.29 -8.17
CA ALA A 213 8.48 15.72 -7.96
C ALA A 213 9.16 16.29 -6.70
N ALA A 214 8.98 17.59 -6.43
CA ALA A 214 9.52 18.26 -5.25
C ALA A 214 9.01 17.65 -3.94
N THR A 215 7.81 17.09 -3.93
CA THR A 215 7.23 16.43 -2.75
C THR A 215 7.90 15.09 -2.44
N LEU A 216 8.52 14.46 -3.43
CA LEU A 216 9.19 13.15 -3.30
C LEU A 216 10.64 13.28 -2.83
N VAL A 217 11.18 14.49 -2.75
CA VAL A 217 12.51 14.76 -2.23
C VAL A 217 12.35 15.15 -0.77
N SER A 218 12.77 14.27 0.16
CA SER A 218 12.83 14.67 1.57
C SER A 218 13.80 15.83 1.71
N ILE A 219 13.31 16.92 2.29
CA ILE A 219 14.10 18.06 2.77
C ILE A 219 14.70 17.69 4.13
#